data_AF-A0A8C5RWV8-F1
#
_entry.id   AF-A0A8C5RWV8-F1
#
_cell.length_a   1.000
_cell.length_b   1.000
_cell.length_c   1.000
_cell.angle_alpha   90.00
_cell.angle_beta   90.00
_cell.angle_gamma   90.00
#
_symmetry.space_group_name_H-M   'P 1'
#
loop_
_entity.id
_entity.type
_entity.pdbx_description
1 polymer ?
#
loop_
_entity_poly.entity_id
_entity_poly.type
_entity_poly.pdbx_seq_one_letter_code
_entity_poly.pdbx_strand_id
1 'polypeptide(L)'
;GDQRLGQDALRLQAAAHYAQGDLSSAKALVELQLATATESSPGAPEDPSELPDAEVNMGCLLYREGQHEEACGKFASAMQVLGYCPELSYNMALCCYAAKQYAPALKHIADIIERGMQQHPELSVGTNTEVLDK
;
A
#
# COMPACT_ATOMS: atom_id res chain seq x y z
N GLY A 1 -15.02 16.86 -13.25
CA GLY A 1 -14.96 17.97 -12.28
C GLY A 1 -15.63 17.56 -10.99
N ASP A 2 -16.96 17.48 -10.97
CA ASP A 2 -17.74 17.11 -9.77
C ASP A 2 -17.50 15.68 -9.27
N GLN A 3 -17.38 14.70 -10.18
CA GLN A 3 -17.25 13.29 -9.78
C GLN A 3 -15.93 12.98 -9.07
N ARG A 4 -14.83 13.62 -9.50
CA ARG A 4 -13.51 13.52 -8.84
C ARG A 4 -13.51 14.16 -7.45
N LEU A 5 -14.10 15.35 -7.31
CA LEU A 5 -14.26 16.01 -6.01
C LEU A 5 -15.09 15.15 -5.03
N GLY A 6 -16.12 14.47 -5.55
CA GLY A 6 -16.89 13.51 -4.76
C GLY A 6 -16.06 12.34 -4.24
N GLN A 7 -15.19 11.76 -5.08
CA GLN A 7 -14.31 10.66 -4.67
C GLN A 7 -13.21 11.11 -3.69
N ASP A 8 -12.60 12.27 -3.92
CA ASP A 8 -11.60 12.84 -2.99
C ASP A 8 -12.21 13.10 -1.61
N ALA A 9 -13.45 13.58 -1.57
CA ALA A 9 -14.19 13.80 -0.33
C ALA A 9 -14.47 12.47 0.40
N LEU A 10 -14.90 11.42 -0.31
CA LEU A 10 -15.12 10.09 0.26
C LEU A 10 -13.84 9.51 0.85
N ARG A 11 -12.71 9.63 0.13
CA ARG A 11 -11.39 9.18 0.59
C ARG A 11 -10.96 9.90 1.86
N LEU A 12 -11.10 11.23 1.89
CA LEU A 12 -10.76 12.02 3.07
C LEU A 12 -11.65 11.66 4.26
N GLN A 13 -12.95 11.43 4.03
CA GLN A 13 -13.89 11.02 5.07
C GLN A 13 -13.53 9.63 5.62
N ALA A 14 -13.19 8.67 4.76
CA ALA A 14 -12.73 7.35 5.18
C ALA A 14 -11.47 7.43 6.05
N ALA A 15 -10.49 8.25 5.65
CA ALA A 15 -9.27 8.48 6.42
C ALA A 15 -9.57 9.12 7.79
N ALA A 16 -10.54 10.04 7.86
CA ALA A 16 -10.96 10.65 9.12
C ALA A 16 -11.59 9.61 10.08
N HIS A 17 -12.50 8.77 9.59
CA HIS A 17 -13.08 7.68 10.41
C HIS A 17 -12.01 6.68 10.86
N TYR A 18 -11.09 6.31 9.96
CA TYR A 18 -9.95 5.45 10.29
C TYR A 18 -9.10 6.05 11.41
N ALA A 19 -8.74 7.33 11.32
CA ALA A 19 -7.96 8.02 12.34
C ALA A 19 -8.67 8.08 13.70
N GLN A 20 -10.00 8.19 13.70
CA GLN A 20 -10.84 8.15 14.91
C GLN A 20 -11.01 6.74 15.49
N GLY A 21 -10.57 5.70 14.76
CA GLY A 21 -10.73 4.30 15.16
C GLY A 21 -12.09 3.70 14.79
N ASP A 22 -12.95 4.45 14.09
CA ASP A 22 -14.22 3.97 13.55
C ASP A 22 -13.97 3.20 12.25
N LEU A 23 -13.47 1.96 12.40
CA LEU A 23 -13.08 1.12 11.28
C LEU A 23 -14.29 0.69 10.44
N SER A 24 -15.47 0.53 11.05
CA SER A 24 -16.68 0.12 10.34
C SER A 24 -17.15 1.17 9.34
N SER A 25 -17.22 2.44 9.75
CA SER A 25 -17.58 3.53 8.84
C SER A 25 -16.52 3.75 7.77
N ALA A 26 -15.23 3.68 8.14
CA ALA A 26 -14.14 3.79 7.18
C ALA A 26 -14.20 2.68 6.12
N LYS A 27 -14.46 1.43 6.53
CA LYS A 27 -14.60 0.28 5.62
C LYS A 27 -15.77 0.44 4.65
N ALA A 28 -16.94 0.84 5.14
CA ALA A 28 -18.11 1.08 4.28
C ALA A 28 -17.83 2.13 3.19
N LEU A 29 -17.11 3.20 3.52
CA LEU A 29 -16.73 4.24 2.55
C LEU A 29 -15.72 3.73 1.52
N VAL A 30 -14.74 2.92 1.92
CA VAL A 30 -13.76 2.32 1.00
C VAL A 30 -14.40 1.24 0.12
N GLU A 31 -15.32 0.43 0.64
CA GLU A 31 -16.08 -0.54 -0.15
C GLU A 31 -16.95 0.14 -1.21
N LEU A 32 -17.61 1.25 -0.84
CA LEU A 32 -18.34 2.08 -1.80
C LEU A 32 -17.42 2.62 -2.90
N GLN A 33 -16.24 3.13 -2.54
CA GLN A 33 -15.24 3.59 -3.49
C GLN A 33 -14.82 2.47 -4.46
N LEU A 34 -14.51 1.27 -3.95
CA LEU A 34 -14.16 0.11 -4.77
C LEU A 34 -15.30 -0.30 -5.70
N ALA A 35 -16.55 -0.33 -5.22
CA ALA A 35 -17.71 -0.65 -6.03
C ALA A 35 -17.85 0.35 -7.19
N THR A 36 -17.80 1.65 -6.91
CA THR A 36 -17.92 2.69 -7.95
C THR A 36 -16.77 2.69 -8.96
N ALA A 37 -15.57 2.28 -8.55
CA ALA A 37 -14.43 2.11 -9.44
C ALA A 37 -14.60 0.90 -10.38
N THR A 38 -15.28 -0.15 -9.94
CA THR A 38 -15.56 -1.35 -10.75
C THR A 38 -16.80 -1.24 -11.64
N GLU A 39 -17.80 -0.45 -11.23
CA GLU A 39 -19.06 -0.26 -11.96
C GLU A 39 -18.98 0.82 -13.06
N SER A 40 -17.94 1.65 -13.06
CA SER A 40 -17.68 2.63 -14.12
C SER A 40 -17.17 1.97 -15.42
N SER A 41 -18.08 1.31 -16.14
CA SER A 41 -18.19 1.11 -17.62
C SER A 41 -16.98 0.62 -18.46
N PRO A 42 -17.20 -0.15 -19.56
CA PRO A 42 -16.15 -0.56 -20.49
C PRO A 42 -15.70 0.65 -21.32
N GLY A 43 -14.67 1.34 -20.84
CA GLY A 43 -14.19 2.57 -21.45
C GLY A 43 -13.21 3.33 -20.58
N ALA A 44 -12.23 2.61 -20.02
CA ALA A 44 -11.09 3.09 -19.22
C ALA A 44 -11.43 3.85 -17.92
N PRO A 45 -10.70 3.60 -16.82
CA PRO A 45 -10.69 4.53 -15.69
C PRO A 45 -10.16 5.88 -16.19
N GLU A 46 -10.87 6.98 -15.93
CA GLU A 46 -10.41 8.34 -16.28
C GLU A 46 -9.08 8.69 -15.57
N ASP A 47 -8.70 7.93 -14.53
CA ASP A 47 -7.39 7.96 -13.90
C ASP A 47 -7.02 6.55 -13.35
N PRO A 48 -5.93 5.91 -13.81
CA PRO A 48 -5.49 4.60 -13.32
C PRO A 48 -5.16 4.54 -11.81
N SER A 49 -5.10 5.69 -11.11
CA SER A 49 -4.70 5.79 -9.70
C SER A 49 -5.83 5.59 -8.69
N GLU A 50 -7.12 5.70 -9.07
CA GLU A 50 -8.23 5.66 -8.10
C GLU A 50 -8.46 4.27 -7.48
N LEU A 51 -8.38 3.21 -8.30
CA LEU A 51 -8.52 1.84 -7.85
C LEU A 51 -7.39 1.41 -6.88
N PRO A 52 -6.09 1.58 -7.21
CA PRO A 52 -5.03 1.19 -6.31
C PRO A 52 -5.04 1.98 -4.99
N ASP A 53 -5.42 3.27 -4.98
CA ASP A 53 -5.56 4.04 -3.74
C ASP A 53 -6.65 3.45 -2.81
N ALA A 54 -7.77 3.03 -3.37
CA ALA A 54 -8.85 2.38 -2.60
C ALA A 54 -8.40 1.01 -2.06
N GLU A 55 -7.63 0.24 -2.83
CA GLU A 55 -7.04 -1.02 -2.37
C GLU A 55 -6.04 -0.81 -1.23
N VAL A 56 -5.19 0.23 -1.32
CA VAL A 56 -4.26 0.59 -0.24
C VAL A 56 -5.01 0.92 1.05
N ASN A 57 -6.06 1.74 0.96
CA ASN A 57 -6.88 2.08 2.13
C ASN A 57 -7.58 0.85 2.73
N MET A 58 -8.06 -0.07 1.89
CA MET A 58 -8.60 -1.35 2.35
C MET A 58 -7.53 -2.21 3.04
N GLY A 59 -6.31 -2.24 2.50
CA GLY A 59 -5.18 -2.91 3.15
C GLY A 59 -4.89 -2.37 4.55
N CYS A 60 -4.90 -1.05 4.73
CA CYS A 60 -4.72 -0.41 6.04
C CYS A 60 -5.83 -0.79 7.04
N LEU A 61 -7.09 -0.84 6.59
CA LEU A 61 -8.22 -1.29 7.41
C LEU A 61 -8.04 -2.73 7.87
N LEU A 62 -7.80 -3.64 6.93
CA LEU A 62 -7.58 -5.07 7.20
C LEU A 62 -6.39 -5.29 8.15
N TYR A 63 -5.31 -4.53 7.99
CA TYR A 63 -4.18 -4.59 8.89
C TYR A 63 -4.57 -4.23 10.33
N ARG A 64 -5.37 -3.17 10.52
CA ARG A 64 -5.87 -2.81 11.86
C ARG A 64 -6.86 -3.79 12.44
N GLU A 65 -7.62 -4.49 11.58
CA GLU A 65 -8.51 -5.59 11.97
C GLU A 65 -7.74 -6.89 12.31
N GLY A 66 -6.41 -6.92 12.09
CA GLY A 66 -5.56 -8.09 12.33
C GLY A 66 -5.54 -9.09 11.17
N GLN A 67 -6.21 -8.78 10.05
CA GLN A 67 -6.26 -9.60 8.84
C GLN A 67 -5.03 -9.33 7.96
N HIS A 68 -3.83 -9.64 8.48
CA HIS A 68 -2.57 -9.25 7.87
C HIS A 68 -2.32 -9.88 6.48
N GLU A 69 -2.75 -11.12 6.26
CA GLU A 69 -2.58 -11.79 4.96
C GLU A 69 -3.43 -11.14 3.87
N GLU A 70 -4.69 -10.84 4.18
CA GLU A 70 -5.60 -10.14 3.26
C GLU A 70 -5.12 -8.70 3.00
N ALA A 71 -4.63 -8.01 4.03
CA ALA A 71 -4.02 -6.69 3.90
C ALA A 71 -2.83 -6.70 2.93
N CYS A 72 -1.93 -7.69 3.09
CA CYS A 72 -0.80 -7.89 2.19
C CYS A 72 -1.25 -8.10 0.75
N GLY A 73 -2.30 -8.89 0.53
CA GLY A 73 -2.91 -9.10 -0.77
C GLY A 73 -3.41 -7.79 -1.42
N LYS A 74 -4.02 -6.89 -0.64
CA LYS A 74 -4.46 -5.58 -1.14
C LYS A 74 -3.30 -4.68 -1.56
N PHE A 75 -2.23 -4.63 -0.77
CA PHE A 75 -1.03 -3.87 -1.15
C PHE A 75 -0.33 -4.45 -2.39
N ALA A 76 -0.30 -5.78 -2.51
CA ALA A 76 0.24 -6.45 -3.69
C ALA A 76 -0.58 -6.13 -4.96
N SER A 77 -1.90 -6.12 -4.86
CA SER A 77 -2.79 -5.76 -5.97
C SER A 77 -2.58 -4.31 -6.42
N ALA A 78 -2.52 -3.36 -5.47
CA ALA A 78 -2.20 -1.97 -5.79
C ALA A 78 -0.83 -1.82 -6.48
N MET A 79 0.18 -2.58 -6.02
CA MET A 79 1.53 -2.57 -6.62
C MET A 79 1.57 -3.17 -8.03
N GLN A 80 0.63 -4.06 -8.40
CA GLN A 80 0.52 -4.55 -9.78
C GLN A 80 0.09 -3.47 -10.76
N VAL A 81 -0.75 -2.52 -10.30
CA VAL A 81 -1.26 -1.41 -11.13
C VAL A 81 -0.28 -0.24 -11.16
N LEU A 82 0.24 0.17 -9.99
CA LEU A 82 1.13 1.32 -9.85
C LEU A 82 2.58 1.04 -10.26
N GLY A 83 2.93 -0.24 -10.38
CA GLY A 83 4.33 -0.67 -10.42
C GLY A 83 4.96 -0.63 -9.03
N TYR A 84 6.29 -0.80 -8.98
CA TYR A 84 6.98 -0.88 -7.71
C TYR A 84 6.93 0.44 -6.94
N CYS A 85 6.37 0.39 -5.73
CA CYS A 85 6.36 1.49 -4.77
C CYS A 85 6.98 1.02 -3.45
N PRO A 86 8.03 1.69 -2.93
CA PRO A 86 8.66 1.30 -1.67
C PRO A 86 7.71 1.37 -0.47
N GLU A 87 6.72 2.27 -0.49
CA GLU A 87 5.69 2.40 0.53
C GLU A 87 4.79 1.15 0.60
N LEU A 88 4.42 0.59 -0.55
CA LEU A 88 3.63 -0.64 -0.62
C LEU A 88 4.44 -1.86 -0.18
N SER A 89 5.70 -1.95 -0.61
CA SER A 89 6.62 -2.99 -0.13
C SER A 89 6.80 -2.93 1.39
N TYR A 90 6.88 -1.72 1.95
CA TYR A 90 6.97 -1.53 3.40
C TYR A 90 5.69 -1.96 4.12
N ASN A 91 4.52 -1.61 3.59
CA ASN A 91 3.23 -2.06 4.15
C ASN A 91 3.08 -3.59 4.10
N MET A 92 3.55 -4.25 3.04
CA MET A 92 3.64 -5.71 2.98
C MET A 92 4.60 -6.27 4.03
N ALA A 93 5.76 -5.63 4.25
CA ALA A 93 6.70 -6.01 5.30
C ALA A 93 6.05 -5.94 6.70
N LEU A 94 5.28 -4.88 6.98
CA LEU A 94 4.52 -4.74 8.22
C LEU A 94 3.49 -5.86 8.38
N CYS A 95 2.77 -6.21 7.33
CA CYS A 95 1.83 -7.34 7.34
C CYS A 95 2.54 -8.65 7.69
N CYS A 96 3.65 -8.95 7.03
CA CYS A 96 4.46 -10.14 7.32
C CYS A 96 4.99 -10.13 8.76
N TYR A 97 5.47 -8.99 9.25
CA TYR A 97 5.96 -8.85 10.61
C TYR A 97 4.86 -9.10 11.65
N ALA A 98 3.67 -8.51 11.46
CA ALA A 98 2.52 -8.70 12.33
C ALA A 98 2.01 -10.16 12.31
N ALA A 99 2.13 -10.84 11.17
CA ALA A 99 1.90 -12.28 11.04
C ALA A 99 3.05 -13.16 11.57
N LYS A 100 4.10 -12.57 12.16
CA LYS A 100 5.33 -13.24 12.66
C LYS A 100 6.14 -13.97 11.57
N GLN A 101 5.92 -13.60 10.31
CA GLN A 101 6.67 -14.09 9.15
C GLN A 101 7.90 -13.20 8.93
N TYR A 102 8.93 -13.38 9.76
CA TYR A 102 10.09 -12.48 9.78
C TYR A 102 10.95 -12.55 8.51
N ALA A 103 11.13 -13.74 7.92
CA ALA A 103 11.93 -13.87 6.70
C ALA A 103 11.32 -13.13 5.50
N PRO A 104 10.02 -13.27 5.19
CA PRO A 104 9.34 -12.43 4.20
C PRO A 104 9.41 -10.93 4.50
N ALA A 105 9.21 -10.53 5.76
CA ALA A 105 9.31 -9.12 6.15
C ALA A 105 10.71 -8.55 5.86
N LEU A 106 11.78 -9.26 6.26
CA LEU A 106 13.16 -8.85 5.98
C LEU A 106 13.45 -8.77 4.49
N LYS A 107 12.90 -9.68 3.69
CA LYS A 107 13.02 -9.63 2.23
C LYS A 107 12.46 -8.33 1.66
N HIS A 108 11.25 -7.94 2.05
CA HIS A 108 10.65 -6.68 1.59
C HIS A 108 11.51 -5.46 1.96
N ILE A 109 12.07 -5.43 3.17
CA ILE A 109 12.97 -4.36 3.60
C ILE A 109 14.28 -4.36 2.78
N ALA A 110 14.87 -5.53 2.54
CA ALA A 110 16.07 -5.67 1.72
C ALA A 110 15.83 -5.18 0.28
N ASP A 111 14.70 -5.56 -0.32
CA ASP A 111 14.33 -5.13 -1.67
C ASP A 111 14.17 -3.60 -1.76
N ILE A 112 13.64 -2.94 -0.71
CA ILE A 112 13.57 -1.47 -0.62
C ILE A 112 14.96 -0.85 -0.62
N ILE A 113 15.86 -1.37 0.22
CA ILE A 113 17.24 -0.85 0.34
C ILE A 113 18.00 -1.06 -0.97
N GLU A 114 17.94 -2.26 -1.55
CA GLU A 114 18.64 -2.60 -2.79
C GLU A 114 18.20 -1.69 -3.95
N ARG A 115 16.89 -1.53 -4.13
CA ARG A 115 16.36 -0.64 -5.18
C ARG A 115 16.69 0.83 -4.92
N GLY A 116 16.67 1.26 -3.66
CA GLY A 116 17.12 2.59 -3.26
C GLY A 116 18.57 2.85 -3.67
N MET A 117 19.48 1.91 -3.40
CA MET A 117 20.89 2.00 -3.82
C MET A 117 21.07 1.94 -5.34
N GLN A 118 20.24 1.15 -6.06
CA GLN A 118 20.28 1.10 -7.52
C GLN A 118 19.84 2.41 -8.16
N GLN A 119 18.82 3.08 -7.61
CA GLN A 119 18.31 4.36 -8.08
C GLN A 119 19.21 5.54 -7.67
N HIS A 120 19.86 5.42 -6.51
CA HIS A 120 20.75 6.41 -5.93
C HIS A 120 22.11 5.77 -5.59
N PRO A 121 23.01 5.61 -6.58
CA PRO A 121 24.32 5.01 -6.37
C PRO A 121 25.15 5.67 -5.27
N GLU A 122 24.90 6.95 -4.97
CA GLU A 122 25.48 7.70 -3.86
C GLU A 122 25.19 7.10 -2.48
N LEU A 123 24.07 6.38 -2.33
CA LEU A 123 23.71 5.69 -1.08
C LEU A 123 24.50 4.39 -0.88
N SER A 124 25.20 3.92 -1.91
CA SER A 124 26.05 2.71 -1.85
C SER A 124 27.42 2.99 -1.20
N VAL A 125 27.77 4.26 -0.97
CA VAL A 125 29.09 4.64 -0.43
C VAL A 125 29.14 4.31 1.07
N GLY A 126 29.68 3.13 1.39
CA GLY A 126 29.86 2.64 2.76
C GLY A 126 29.34 1.22 3.01
N THR A 127 28.61 0.61 2.08
CA THR A 127 28.20 -0.81 2.17
C THR A 127 29.30 -1.77 1.74
N ASN A 128 30.33 -1.27 1.04
CA ASN A 128 31.68 -1.84 1.10
C ASN A 128 32.30 -1.49 2.46
N THR A 129 31.69 -1.92 3.57
CA THR A 129 32.55 -2.26 4.70
C THR A 129 33.35 -3.42 4.19
N GLU A 130 34.60 -3.12 3.86
CA GLU A 130 35.70 -4.07 3.83
C GLU A 130 35.32 -5.22 4.75
N VAL A 131 35.22 -6.42 4.17
CA VAL A 131 35.30 -7.65 4.93
C VAL A 131 36.67 -7.59 5.61
N LEU A 132 36.69 -6.92 6.76
CA LEU A 132 37.81 -6.80 7.68
C LEU A 132 37.87 -8.12 8.44
N ASP A 133 38.11 -9.19 7.70
CA ASP A 133 38.58 -10.44 8.25
C ASP A 133 39.83 -10.84 7.47
N LYS A 134 40.88 -10.98 8.28
CA LYS A 134 42.28 -11.26 7.95
C LYS A 134 42.48 -12.62 7.28
#